data_AF-A0A1M5M3T7-F1
#
_entry.id   AF-A0A1M5M3T7-F1
#
_cell.length_a   1.000
_cell.length_b   1.000
_cell.length_c   1.000
_cell.angle_alpha   90.00
_cell.angle_beta   90.00
_cell.angle_gamma   90.00
#
_symmetry.space_group_name_H-M   'P 1'
#
loop_
_entity.id
_entity.type
_entity.pdbx_description
1 polymer ?
#
loop_
_entity_poly.entity_id
_entity_poly.type
_entity_poly.pdbx_seq_one_letter_code
_entity_poly.pdbx_strand_id
1 'polypeptide(L)' 'MKKLARKDLLKVNGGNIRFPDSNGNCPAGWYLCPKNVCVNDNGGENPITPESPYYKMCFG' A
#
# COMPACT_ATOMS: atom_id res chain seq x y z
N MET A 1 -28.19 -5.78 8.08
CA MET A 1 -27.01 -5.07 7.51
C MET A 1 -25.76 -5.53 8.25
N LYS A 2 -24.77 -6.11 7.55
CA LYS A 2 -23.54 -6.66 8.15
C LYS A 2 -22.55 -5.50 8.37
N LYS A 3 -22.14 -5.23 9.61
CA LYS A 3 -21.12 -4.21 9.92
C LYS A 3 -19.77 -4.68 9.38
N LEU A 4 -19.21 -3.94 8.41
CA LEU A 4 -17.84 -4.12 7.94
C LEU A 4 -16.87 -3.87 9.10
N ALA A 5 -15.93 -4.79 9.32
CA ALA A 5 -14.93 -4.61 10.37
C ALA A 5 -13.93 -3.51 9.97
N ARG A 6 -13.21 -2.92 10.93
CA ARG A 6 -12.21 -1.86 10.67
C ARG A 6 -11.15 -2.26 9.63
N LYS A 7 -10.83 -3.56 9.58
CA LYS A 7 -9.99 -4.19 8.55
C LYS A 7 -10.58 -4.17 7.15
N ASP A 8 -11.91 -4.19 7.04
CA ASP A 8 -12.63 -4.17 5.77
C ASP A 8 -12.88 -2.73 5.30
N LEU A 9 -12.92 -1.76 6.22
CA LEU A 9 -12.95 -0.32 5.89
C LEU A 9 -11.65 0.16 5.21
N LEU A 10 -10.50 -0.46 5.54
CA LEU A 10 -9.22 -0.18 4.85
C LEU A 10 -9.23 -0.61 3.37
N LYS A 11 -10.14 -1.51 2.97
CA LYS A 11 -10.32 -1.90 1.56
C LYS A 11 -11.14 -0.88 0.76
N VAL A 12 -11.86 0.02 1.42
CA VAL A 12 -12.84 0.90 0.78
C VAL A 12 -12.49 2.36 1.03
N ASN A 13 -11.33 2.79 0.52
CA ASN A 13 -11.05 4.18 0.17
C ASN A 13 -9.80 4.24 -0.72
N GLY A 14 -10.01 3.99 -2.02
CA GLY A 14 -9.36 4.76 -3.09
C GLY A 14 -7.83 4.88 -3.15
N GLY A 15 -7.05 3.95 -2.62
CA GLY A 15 -5.60 3.97 -2.76
C GLY A 15 -5.07 2.60 -3.12
N ASN A 16 -4.16 2.53 -4.09
CA ASN A 16 -3.42 1.31 -4.45
C ASN A 16 -2.45 0.91 -3.30
N ILE A 17 -3.01 0.62 -2.13
CA ILE A 17 -2.29 0.35 -0.90
C ILE A 17 -2.81 -0.97 -0.35
N ARG A 18 -1.88 -1.88 -0.01
CA ARG A 18 -2.17 -3.21 0.54
C ARG A 18 -1.20 -3.53 1.65
N PHE A 19 -1.56 -4.48 2.52
CA PHE A 19 -0.58 -5.06 3.43
C PHE A 19 0.19 -6.17 2.72
N PRO A 20 1.48 -6.37 3.06
CA PRO A 20 2.24 -7.51 2.55
C PRO A 20 1.64 -8.84 3.02
N ASP A 21 1.97 -9.90 2.30
CA ASP A 21 1.60 -11.25 2.67
C ASP A 21 2.32 -11.72 3.95
N SER A 22 2.02 -12.94 4.40
CA SER A 22 2.63 -13.53 5.59
C SER A 22 4.16 -13.71 5.50
N ASN A 23 4.73 -13.64 4.30
CA ASN A 23 6.16 -13.72 4.05
C ASN A 23 6.80 -12.32 3.90
N GLY A 24 6.02 -11.24 4.07
CA GLY A 24 6.49 -9.87 3.89
C GLY A 24 6.55 -9.42 2.43
N ASN A 25 5.94 -10.14 1.49
CA ASN A 25 6.01 -9.80 0.07
C ASN A 25 4.81 -8.98 -0.39
N CYS A 26 5.07 -8.12 -1.37
CA CYS A 26 4.06 -7.37 -2.11
C CYS A 26 3.73 -8.04 -3.43
N PRO A 27 2.54 -7.75 -4.02
CA PRO A 27 2.22 -8.17 -5.38
C PRO A 27 3.28 -7.72 -6.38
N ALA A 28 3.42 -8.43 -7.50
CA ALA A 28 4.36 -8.05 -8.55
C ALA A 28 4.07 -6.62 -9.05
N GLY A 29 5.13 -5.83 -9.21
CA GLY A 29 5.03 -4.41 -9.59
C GLY A 29 4.63 -3.46 -8.45
N TRP A 30 4.73 -3.92 -7.20
CA TRP A 30 4.49 -3.11 -6.01
C TRP A 30 5.74 -3.03 -5.15
N TYR A 31 5.94 -1.87 -4.54
CA TYR A 31 7.01 -1.60 -3.60
C TYR A 31 6.59 -1.89 -2.17
N LEU A 32 7.45 -2.61 -1.44
CA LEU A 32 7.31 -2.81 0.00
C LEU A 32 7.93 -1.63 0.75
N CYS A 33 7.07 -0.83 1.38
CA CYS A 33 7.51 0.28 2.19
C CYS A 33 8.04 -0.17 3.57
N PRO A 34 8.98 0.58 4.17
CA PRO A 34 9.54 0.28 5.50
C PRO A 34 8.49 0.16 6.61
N LYS A 35 7.35 0.85 6.46
CA LYS A 35 6.19 0.76 7.37
C LYS A 35 5.36 -0.52 7.21
N ASN A 36 5.86 -1.51 6.47
CA ASN A 36 5.21 -2.79 6.21
C ASN A 36 3.88 -2.63 5.45
N VAL A 37 3.92 -1.84 4.39
CA VAL A 37 2.78 -1.54 3.51
C VAL A 37 3.24 -1.65 2.06
N CYS A 38 2.44 -2.29 1.23
CA CYS A 38 2.65 -2.40 -0.21
C CYS A 38 1.98 -1.25 -0.93
N VAL A 39 2.73 -0.61 -1.83
CA VAL A 39 2.25 0.48 -2.66
C VAL A 39 2.55 0.16 -4.12
N ASN A 40 1.60 0.44 -5.01
CA ASN A 40 1.82 0.27 -6.44
C ASN A 40 2.78 1.35 -6.98
N ASP A 41 4.04 0.95 -7.24
CA ASP A 41 5.06 1.75 -7.92
C ASP A 41 5.23 1.35 -9.39
N ASN A 42 4.34 0.48 -9.90
CA ASN A 42 4.39 -0.12 -11.22
C ASN A 42 5.76 -0.74 -11.53
N GLY A 43 6.36 -1.43 -10.56
CA GLY A 43 7.67 -2.08 -10.73
C GLY A 43 8.83 -1.09 -10.89
N GLY A 44 8.67 0.12 -10.38
CA GLY A 44 9.66 1.20 -10.44
C GLY A 44 9.43 2.18 -11.59
N GLU A 45 8.45 1.96 -12.47
CA GLU A 45 8.06 2.93 -13.51
C GLU A 45 7.42 4.20 -12.91
N ASN A 46 6.82 4.09 -11.72
CA ASN A 46 6.28 5.20 -10.97
C ASN A 46 6.88 5.22 -9.54
N PRO A 47 8.14 5.67 -9.39
CA PRO A 47 8.84 5.61 -8.12
C PRO A 47 8.14 6.46 -7.06
N ILE A 48 8.19 6.02 -5.79
CA ILE A 48 7.63 6.77 -4.66
C ILE A 48 8.58 7.93 -4.32
N THR A 49 8.41 9.05 -5.01
CA THR A 49 9.11 10.31 -4.77
C THR A 49 8.42 11.12 -3.66
N PRO A 50 9.06 12.15 -3.06
CA PRO A 50 8.43 13.03 -2.06
C PRO A 50 7.11 13.68 -2.48
N GLU A 51 6.87 13.83 -3.78
CA GLU A 51 5.64 14.37 -4.37
C GLU A 51 4.53 13.32 -4.51
N SER A 52 4.89 12.03 -4.44
CA SER A 52 3.94 10.93 -4.51
C SER A 52 2.99 10.97 -3.30
N PRO A 53 1.68 10.74 -3.51
CA PRO A 53 0.72 10.66 -2.41
C PRO A 53 1.07 9.53 -1.42
N TYR A 54 1.84 8.53 -1.87
CA TYR A 54 2.25 7.41 -1.06
C TYR A 54 3.53 7.65 -0.24
N TYR A 55 4.27 8.74 -0.49
CA TYR A 55 5.55 8.99 0.17
C TYR A 55 5.43 9.12 1.69
N LYS A 56 4.47 9.92 2.17
CA LYS A 56 4.23 10.06 3.62
C LYS A 56 3.78 8.74 4.27
N MET A 57 3.12 7.88 3.50
CA MET A 57 2.70 6.58 3.98
C MET A 57 3.85 5.59 4.12
N CYS A 58 4.93 5.77 3.35
CA CYS A 58 6.10 4.90 3.36
C CYS A 58 7.24 5.43 4.24
N PHE A 59 7.45 6.75 4.23
CA PHE A 59 8.63 7.41 4.80
C PHE A 59 8.31 8.57 5.76
N GLY A 60 7.05 8.97 5.90
CA GLY A 60 6.62 10.04 6.83
C GLY A 60 6.24 9.53 8.20
#